data_AF-A0A7S2DUJ7-F1
#
_entry.id   AF-A0A7S2DUJ7-F1
#
_cell.length_a   1.000
_cell.length_b   1.000
_cell.length_c   1.000
_cell.angle_alpha   90.00
_cell.angle_beta   90.00
_cell.angle_gamma   90.00
#
_symmetry.space_group_name_H-M   'P 1'
#
loop_
_entity.id
_entity.type
_entity.pdbx_description
1 polymer ?
#
loop_
_entity_poly.entity_id
_entity_poly.type
_entity_poly.pdbx_seq_one_letter_code
_entity_poly.pdbx_strand_id
1 'polypeptide(L)'
;WYFFVQVFGRFRLYFVIMMAGLPYIFISPICIRLHRYPIVLASAYALLWAVLKPVPTMYDVCIALALIPLSPRTVIRMGNASLIALFAIVVPTTLFIMDYWMWLETGVGNANYMYFQCLAFGVFFLAIMVDFISASIKRDKALRLTEKEIKQ
;
A
#
# COMPACT_ATOMS: atom_id res chain seq x y z
N TRP A 1 8.56 -6.55 12.19
CA TRP A 1 9.37 -6.90 13.38
C TRP A 1 8.67 -7.97 14.23
N TYR A 2 7.40 -7.80 14.61
CA TYR A 2 6.66 -8.67 15.54
C TYR A 2 6.68 -10.14 15.12
N PHE A 3 6.43 -10.41 13.84
CA PHE A 3 6.57 -11.74 13.24
C PHE A 3 7.96 -12.37 13.45
N PHE A 4 9.04 -11.60 13.26
CA PHE A 4 10.42 -12.08 13.40
C PHE A 4 10.87 -12.31 14.84
N VAL A 5 10.09 -11.89 15.83
CA VAL A 5 10.31 -12.23 17.25
C VAL A 5 9.67 -13.57 17.59
N GLN A 6 8.56 -13.92 16.93
CA GLN A 6 7.86 -15.20 17.17
C GLN A 6 8.45 -16.37 16.39
N VAL A 7 9.11 -16.09 15.27
CA VAL A 7 9.71 -17.14 14.42
C VAL A 7 11.00 -17.66 15.04
N PHE A 8 11.17 -18.99 15.03
CA PHE A 8 12.41 -19.62 15.44
C PHE A 8 13.61 -19.11 14.64
N GLY A 9 14.74 -18.88 15.33
CA GLY A 9 15.95 -18.31 14.71
C GLY A 9 16.41 -19.05 13.44
N ARG A 10 16.27 -20.39 13.41
CA ARG A 10 16.63 -21.23 12.25
C ARG A 10 15.85 -20.88 10.97
N PHE A 11 14.61 -20.42 11.08
CA PHE A 11 13.77 -20.07 9.92
C PHE A 11 13.84 -18.58 9.55
N ARG A 12 14.56 -17.76 10.33
CA ARG A 12 14.55 -16.31 10.16
C ARG A 12 15.02 -15.89 8.77
N LEU A 13 16.12 -16.47 8.27
CA LEU A 13 16.68 -16.15 6.95
C LEU A 13 15.68 -16.46 5.82
N TYR A 14 15.01 -17.62 5.91
CA TYR A 14 13.99 -18.02 4.94
C TYR A 14 12.88 -16.96 4.83
N PHE A 15 12.33 -16.53 5.96
CA PHE A 15 11.26 -15.53 5.95
C PHE A 15 11.74 -14.13 5.54
N VAL A 16 12.99 -13.76 5.82
CA VAL A 16 13.56 -12.50 5.34
C VAL A 16 13.60 -12.48 3.81
N ILE A 17 14.12 -13.55 3.18
CA ILE A 17 14.19 -13.66 1.73
C ILE A 17 12.79 -13.66 1.11
N MET A 18 11.87 -14.44 1.69
CA MET A 18 10.50 -14.53 1.20
C MET A 18 9.77 -13.17 1.25
N MET A 19 9.83 -12.49 2.39
CA MET A 19 9.15 -11.19 2.57
C MET A 19 9.79 -10.08 1.75
N ALA A 20 11.13 -10.06 1.64
CA ALA A 20 11.84 -9.11 0.78
C ALA A 20 11.60 -9.39 -0.71
N GLY A 21 11.41 -10.64 -1.11
CA GLY A 21 11.15 -11.06 -2.49
C GLY A 21 9.73 -10.77 -2.99
N LEU A 22 8.74 -10.74 -2.09
CA LEU A 22 7.32 -10.60 -2.40
C LEU A 22 6.97 -9.38 -3.30
N PRO A 23 7.50 -8.15 -3.05
CA PRO A 23 7.19 -6.99 -3.90
C PRO A 23 7.61 -7.20 -5.36
N TYR A 24 8.71 -7.91 -5.61
CA TYR A 24 9.27 -8.09 -6.95
C TYR A 24 8.40 -8.95 -7.86
N ILE A 25 7.64 -9.89 -7.28
CA ILE A 25 6.71 -10.75 -8.03
C ILE A 25 5.60 -9.92 -8.68
N PHE A 26 5.19 -8.82 -8.05
CA PHE A 26 4.13 -7.95 -8.54
C PHE A 26 4.59 -6.91 -9.57
N ILE A 27 5.90 -6.73 -9.77
CA ILE A 27 6.43 -5.75 -10.74
C ILE A 27 6.06 -6.16 -12.18
N SER A 28 6.32 -7.41 -12.56
CA SER A 28 6.10 -7.88 -13.93
C SER A 28 4.62 -7.80 -14.39
N PRO A 29 3.60 -8.25 -13.63
CA PRO A 29 2.21 -8.16 -14.09
C PRO A 29 1.73 -6.71 -14.19
N ILE A 30 2.13 -5.85 -13.25
CA ILE A 30 1.73 -4.43 -13.26
C ILE A 30 2.36 -3.72 -14.46
N CYS A 31 3.64 -3.99 -14.77
CA CYS A 31 4.32 -3.45 -15.93
C CYS A 31 3.57 -3.78 -17.23
N ILE A 32 3.32 -5.07 -17.47
CA ILE A 32 2.66 -5.54 -18.69
C ILE A 32 1.29 -4.87 -18.85
N ARG A 33 0.52 -4.75 -17.76
CA ARG A 33 -0.85 -4.23 -17.81
C ARG A 33 -0.93 -2.72 -17.97
N LEU A 34 -0.04 -1.95 -17.32
CA LEU A 34 -0.11 -0.48 -17.23
C LEU A 34 0.96 0.27 -18.05
N HIS A 35 1.78 -0.40 -18.86
CA HIS A 35 2.88 0.21 -19.62
C HIS A 35 2.51 1.47 -20.43
N ARG A 36 1.26 1.58 -20.92
CA ARG A 36 0.79 2.75 -21.69
C ARG A 36 0.64 4.03 -20.86
N TYR A 37 0.62 3.95 -19.54
CA TYR A 37 0.40 5.08 -18.65
C TYR A 37 1.55 5.19 -17.62
N PRO A 38 2.69 5.81 -17.98
CA PRO A 38 3.91 5.79 -17.17
C PRO A 38 3.72 6.42 -15.78
N ILE A 39 2.93 7.49 -15.68
CA ILE A 39 2.63 8.14 -14.40
C ILE A 39 1.83 7.21 -13.49
N VAL A 40 0.79 6.56 -14.00
CA VAL A 40 -0.04 5.62 -13.23
C VAL A 40 0.79 4.41 -12.80
N LEU A 41 1.68 3.95 -13.67
CA LEU A 41 2.61 2.87 -13.39
C LEU A 41 3.56 3.24 -12.24
N ALA A 42 4.16 4.44 -12.28
CA ALA A 42 5.04 4.93 -11.22
C ALA A 42 4.29 5.06 -9.87
N SER A 43 3.08 5.62 -9.87
CA SER A 43 2.25 5.70 -8.65
C SER A 43 1.90 4.31 -8.10
N ALA A 44 1.58 3.35 -8.98
CA ALA A 44 1.28 1.97 -8.59
C ALA A 44 2.50 1.27 -7.97
N TYR A 45 3.70 1.48 -8.50
CA TYR A 45 4.93 0.94 -7.91
C TYR A 45 5.28 1.59 -6.57
N ALA A 46 5.09 2.90 -6.43
CA ALA A 46 5.29 3.57 -5.15
C ALA A 46 4.34 3.04 -4.07
N LEU A 47 3.06 2.82 -4.42
CA LEU A 47 2.08 2.19 -3.52
C LEU A 47 2.43 0.75 -3.17
N LEU A 48 2.83 -0.04 -4.17
CA LEU A 48 3.27 -1.42 -3.96
C LEU A 48 4.45 -1.49 -3.01
N TRP A 49 5.43 -0.60 -3.20
CA TRP A 49 6.59 -0.49 -2.34
C TRP A 49 6.22 -0.08 -0.92
N ALA A 50 5.36 0.93 -0.76
CA ALA A 50 4.91 1.38 0.56
C ALA A 50 4.17 0.28 1.36
N VAL A 51 3.43 -0.60 0.69
CA VAL A 51 2.64 -1.67 1.34
C VAL A 51 3.47 -2.93 1.60
N LEU A 52 4.27 -3.37 0.63
CA LEU A 52 4.93 -4.68 0.69
C LEU A 52 6.37 -4.63 1.18
N LYS A 53 6.99 -3.45 1.31
CA LYS A 53 8.33 -3.33 1.88
C LYS A 53 8.31 -3.82 3.34
N PRO A 54 9.21 -4.74 3.74
CA PRO A 54 9.21 -5.32 5.09
C PRO A 54 9.39 -4.32 6.23
N VAL A 55 10.04 -3.18 5.96
CA VAL A 55 10.23 -2.07 6.89
C VAL A 55 9.85 -0.78 6.15
N PRO A 56 8.55 -0.45 6.10
CA PRO A 56 8.10 0.77 5.43
C PRO A 56 8.61 2.00 6.18
N THR A 57 9.06 3.01 5.44
CA THR A 57 9.41 4.31 6.01
C THR A 57 8.30 5.31 5.73
N MET A 58 8.21 6.37 6.54
CA MET A 58 7.26 7.46 6.29
C MET A 58 7.46 8.10 4.90
N TYR A 59 8.71 8.13 4.42
CA TYR A 59 9.04 8.62 3.08
C TYR A 59 8.37 7.81 1.96
N ASP A 60 8.38 6.47 2.06
CA ASP A 60 7.76 5.60 1.05
C ASP A 60 6.26 5.93 0.91
N VAL A 61 5.60 6.13 2.05
CA VAL A 61 4.18 6.47 2.13
C VAL A 61 3.89 7.87 1.58
N CYS A 62 4.67 8.87 1.97
CA CYS A 62 4.51 10.25 1.50
C CYS A 62 4.66 10.35 -0.03
N ILE A 63 5.64 9.66 -0.61
CA ILE A 63 5.82 9.62 -2.06
C ILE A 63 4.66 8.93 -2.74
N ALA A 64 4.21 7.79 -2.22
CA ALA A 64 3.07 7.07 -2.79
C ALA A 64 1.82 7.96 -2.82
N LEU A 65 1.51 8.66 -1.72
CA LEU A 65 0.38 9.58 -1.64
C LEU A 65 0.54 10.81 -2.55
N ALA A 66 1.75 11.36 -2.69
CA ALA A 66 2.02 12.50 -3.56
C ALA A 66 1.88 12.17 -5.05
N LEU A 67 2.16 10.92 -5.45
CA LEU A 67 2.08 10.47 -6.84
C LEU A 67 0.66 10.10 -7.30
N ILE A 68 -0.27 9.77 -6.38
CA ILE A 68 -1.67 9.48 -6.71
C ILE A 68 -2.35 10.66 -7.45
N PRO A 69 -2.37 11.89 -6.93
CA PRO A 69 -3.11 13.02 -7.52
C PRO A 69 -2.56 13.45 -8.88
N LEU A 70 -1.33 13.09 -9.23
CA LEU A 70 -0.74 13.34 -10.56
C LEU A 70 -1.51 12.62 -11.69
N SER A 71 -2.39 11.67 -11.35
CA SER A 71 -3.24 10.95 -12.29
C SER A 71 -4.74 11.23 -12.09
N PRO A 72 -5.21 12.48 -12.29
CA PRO A 72 -6.56 12.91 -11.89
C PRO A 72 -7.69 12.07 -12.52
N ARG A 73 -7.49 11.63 -13.77
CA ARG A 73 -8.45 10.77 -14.50
C ARG A 73 -8.65 9.39 -13.87
N THR A 74 -7.65 8.90 -13.13
CA THR A 74 -7.74 7.66 -12.36
C THR A 74 -8.36 7.93 -10.99
N VAL A 75 -7.93 9.00 -10.32
CA VAL A 75 -8.39 9.37 -8.97
C VAL A 75 -9.89 9.61 -8.92
N ILE A 76 -10.47 10.29 -9.92
CA ILE A 76 -11.92 10.53 -10.00
C ILE A 76 -12.74 9.22 -10.06
N ARG A 77 -12.12 8.11 -10.50
CA ARG A 77 -12.76 6.79 -10.60
C ARG A 77 -12.49 5.89 -9.39
N MET A 78 -11.76 6.36 -8.39
CA MET A 78 -11.60 5.66 -7.13
C MET A 78 -12.92 5.67 -6.36
N GLY A 79 -13.18 4.62 -5.59
CA GLY A 79 -14.39 4.44 -4.82
C GLY A 79 -14.35 5.15 -3.47
N ASN A 80 -15.47 5.12 -2.77
CA ASN A 80 -15.58 5.69 -1.42
C ASN A 80 -14.68 4.96 -0.40
N ALA A 81 -14.36 3.68 -0.65
CA ALA A 81 -13.52 2.89 0.24
C ALA A 81 -12.10 3.49 0.40
N SER A 82 -11.49 4.00 -0.67
CA SER A 82 -10.17 4.63 -0.57
C SER A 82 -10.23 5.96 0.16
N LEU A 83 -11.31 6.72 0.02
CA LEU A 83 -11.52 7.96 0.76
C LEU A 83 -11.69 7.69 2.25
N ILE A 84 -12.52 6.70 2.60
CA ILE A 84 -12.68 6.26 3.99
C ILE A 84 -11.33 5.80 4.56
N ALA A 85 -10.59 4.99 3.80
CA ALA A 85 -9.26 4.53 4.21
C ALA A 85 -8.28 5.71 4.43
N LEU A 86 -8.31 6.73 3.56
CA LEU A 86 -7.47 7.93 3.69
C LEU A 86 -7.72 8.67 5.00
N PHE A 87 -8.98 8.89 5.37
CA PHE A 87 -9.33 9.52 6.64
C PHE A 87 -9.08 8.61 7.84
N ALA A 88 -9.32 7.30 7.67
CA ALA A 88 -9.13 6.32 8.74
C ALA A 88 -7.67 6.15 9.15
N ILE A 89 -6.68 6.44 8.29
CA ILE A 89 -5.24 6.35 8.60
C ILE A 89 -4.83 7.21 9.80
N VAL A 90 -5.53 8.32 10.07
CA VAL A 90 -5.23 9.20 11.22
C VAL A 90 -5.41 8.48 12.56
N VAL A 91 -6.34 7.51 12.62
CA VAL A 91 -6.63 6.75 13.84
C VAL A 91 -5.43 5.86 14.24
N PRO A 92 -4.95 4.91 13.42
CA PRO A 92 -3.81 4.07 13.80
C PRO A 92 -2.51 4.85 13.95
N THR A 93 -2.29 5.97 13.24
CA THR A 93 -1.08 6.78 13.47
C THR A 93 -1.08 7.46 14.83
N THR A 94 -2.22 8.00 15.26
CA THR A 94 -2.33 8.64 16.58
C THR A 94 -2.23 7.62 17.70
N LEU A 95 -2.92 6.48 17.56
CA LEU A 95 -2.86 5.39 18.52
C LEU A 95 -1.45 4.78 18.61
N PHE A 96 -0.75 4.64 17.49
CA PHE A 96 0.63 4.14 17.48
C PHE A 96 1.56 4.98 18.34
N ILE A 97 1.43 6.32 18.32
CA ILE A 97 2.27 7.21 19.15
C ILE A 97 2.01 6.99 20.63
N MET A 98 0.74 6.84 21.03
CA MET A 98 0.37 6.57 22.41
C MET A 98 0.82 5.19 22.87
N ASP A 99 0.58 4.15 22.06
CA ASP A 99 0.99 2.78 22.35
C ASP A 99 2.52 2.66 22.45
N TYR A 100 3.26 3.40 21.59
CA TYR A 100 4.72 3.50 21.65
C TYR A 100 5.19 4.06 23.00
N TRP A 101 4.63 5.19 23.43
CA TRP A 101 4.99 5.81 24.70
C TRP A 101 4.64 4.93 25.89
N MET A 102 3.47 4.29 25.88
CA MET A 102 3.05 3.38 26.94
C MET A 102 3.94 2.14 27.07
N TRP A 103 4.39 1.58 25.95
CA TRP A 103 5.20 0.37 25.98
C TRP A 103 6.67 0.65 26.28
N LEU A 104 7.29 1.64 25.63
CA LEU A 104 8.72 1.88 25.73
C LEU A 104 9.14 2.79 26.88
N GLU A 105 8.35 3.83 27.19
CA GLU A 105 8.73 4.80 28.22
C GLU A 105 8.15 4.43 29.59
N THR A 106 6.86 4.11 29.66
CA THR A 106 6.19 3.85 30.95
C THR A 106 6.17 2.38 31.34
N GLY A 107 6.40 1.46 30.39
CA GLY A 107 6.43 0.01 30.62
C GLY A 107 5.08 -0.62 30.97
N VAL A 108 3.97 0.13 30.86
CA VAL A 108 2.61 -0.34 31.19
C VAL A 108 1.88 -0.86 29.94
N GLY A 109 2.37 -0.54 28.75
CA GLY A 109 1.80 -0.94 27.46
C GLY A 109 2.17 -2.36 27.01
N ASN A 110 1.41 -2.89 26.05
CA ASN A 110 1.69 -4.18 25.41
C ASN A 110 2.08 -3.98 23.94
N ALA A 111 3.18 -4.59 23.51
CA ALA A 111 3.68 -4.53 22.13
C ALA A 111 2.66 -5.00 21.07
N ASN A 112 1.67 -5.82 21.46
CA ASN A 112 0.60 -6.28 20.58
C ASN A 112 -0.25 -5.12 20.07
N TYR A 113 -0.51 -4.09 20.90
CA TYR A 113 -1.31 -2.93 20.49
C TYR A 113 -0.60 -2.15 19.38
N MET A 114 0.69 -1.88 19.54
CA MET A 114 1.51 -1.28 18.48
C MET A 114 1.48 -2.09 17.19
N TYR A 115 1.58 -3.43 17.28
CA TYR A 115 1.49 -4.31 16.12
C TYR A 115 0.14 -4.16 15.40
N PHE A 116 -0.97 -4.15 16.13
CA PHE A 116 -2.29 -3.97 15.54
C PHE A 116 -2.46 -2.60 14.86
N GLN A 117 -1.89 -1.53 15.41
CA GLN A 117 -1.91 -0.22 14.75
C GLN A 117 -1.12 -0.23 13.44
N CYS A 118 0.07 -0.84 13.43
CA CYS A 118 0.84 -1.00 12.19
C CYS A 118 0.08 -1.86 11.15
N LEU A 119 -0.60 -2.91 11.58
CA LEU A 119 -1.41 -3.77 10.72
C LEU A 119 -2.59 -2.99 10.12
N ALA A 120 -3.33 -2.27 10.94
CA ALA A 120 -4.46 -1.42 10.50
C ALA A 120 -4.01 -0.36 9.50
N PHE A 121 -2.88 0.31 9.78
CA PHE A 121 -2.25 1.25 8.84
C PHE A 121 -1.95 0.58 7.49
N GLY A 122 -1.30 -0.59 7.50
CA GLY A 122 -1.00 -1.35 6.28
C GLY A 122 -2.26 -1.76 5.50
N VAL A 123 -3.33 -2.15 6.19
CA VAL A 123 -4.62 -2.53 5.55
C VAL A 123 -5.27 -1.33 4.86
N PHE A 124 -5.25 -0.13 5.47
CA PHE A 124 -5.78 1.07 4.82
C PHE A 124 -4.98 1.46 3.57
N PHE A 125 -3.64 1.39 3.63
CA PHE A 125 -2.81 1.61 2.45
C PHE A 125 -3.02 0.56 1.36
N LEU A 126 -3.20 -0.70 1.74
CA LEU A 126 -3.54 -1.77 0.81
C LEU A 126 -4.89 -1.50 0.13
N ALA A 127 -5.90 -1.03 0.87
CA ALA A 127 -7.20 -0.68 0.30
C ALA A 127 -7.08 0.45 -0.74
N ILE A 128 -6.30 1.50 -0.43
CA ILE A 128 -6.01 2.60 -1.36
C ILE A 128 -5.30 2.07 -2.61
N MET A 129 -4.29 1.21 -2.44
CA MET A 129 -3.54 0.62 -3.56
C MET A 129 -4.43 -0.21 -4.47
N VAL A 130 -5.22 -1.13 -3.92
CA VAL A 130 -6.11 -2.01 -4.68
C VAL A 130 -7.14 -1.19 -5.45
N ASP A 131 -7.72 -0.16 -4.83
CA ASP A 131 -8.70 0.69 -5.49
C ASP A 131 -8.07 1.56 -6.59
N PHE A 132 -6.87 2.11 -6.36
CA PHE A 132 -6.13 2.87 -7.38
C PHE A 132 -5.82 2.01 -8.63
N ILE A 133 -5.34 0.78 -8.43
CA ILE A 133 -5.06 -0.16 -9.53
C ILE A 133 -6.37 -0.56 -10.23
N SER A 134 -7.43 -0.83 -9.47
CA SER A 134 -8.74 -1.18 -10.02
C SER A 134 -9.34 -0.05 -10.86
N ALA A 135 -9.30 1.19 -10.37
CA ALA A 135 -9.72 2.39 -11.09
C ALA A 135 -8.90 2.60 -12.38
N SER A 136 -7.59 2.34 -12.33
CA SER A 136 -6.71 2.40 -13.49
C SER A 136 -7.09 1.40 -14.58
N ILE A 137 -7.41 0.16 -14.19
CA ILE A 137 -7.83 -0.90 -15.11
C ILE A 137 -9.21 -0.59 -15.70
N LYS A 138 -10.16 -0.12 -14.88
CA LYS A 138 -11.49 0.32 -15.35
C LYS A 138 -11.36 1.43 -16.39
N ARG A 139 -10.45 2.39 -16.16
CA ARG A 139 -10.15 3.46 -17.11
C ARG A 139 -9.61 2.92 -18.43
N ASP A 140 -8.63 2.01 -18.40
CA ASP A 140 -8.09 1.41 -19.61
C ASP A 140 -9.15 0.63 -20.39
N LYS A 141 -10.01 -0.11 -19.70
CA LYS A 141 -11.13 -0.84 -20.31
C LYS A 141 -12.12 0.11 -20.99
N ALA A 142 -12.50 1.21 -20.34
CA ALA A 142 -13.41 2.20 -20.91
C ALA A 142 -12.84 2.82 -22.19
N LEU A 143 -11.55 3.21 -22.21
CA LEU A 143 -10.91 3.79 -23.39
C LEU A 143 -10.89 2.81 -24.59
N ARG A 144 -10.62 1.53 -24.34
CA ARG A 144 -10.64 0.51 -25.40
C ARG A 144 -12.03 0.25 -25.98
N LEU A 145 -13.09 0.46 -25.20
CA LEU A 145 -14.47 0.31 -25.70
C LEU A 145 -14.81 1.49 -26.62
N THR A 146 -14.51 2.72 -26.20
CA THR A 146 -14.72 3.92 -27.02
C THR A 146 -13.92 3.88 -28.33
N GLU A 147 -12.68 3.38 -28.30
CA GLU A 147 -11.88 3.21 -29.53
C GLU A 147 -12.47 2.20 -30.51
N LYS A 148 -13.22 1.19 -30.03
CA LYS A 148 -13.88 0.20 -30.89
C LYS A 148 -15.13 0.79 -31.53
N GLU A 149 -15.93 1.55 -30.77
CA GLU A 149 -17.14 2.20 -31.26
C GLU A 149 -16.82 3.24 -32.37
N ILE A 150 -15.71 3.96 -32.26
CA ILE A 150 -15.29 4.95 -33.28
C ILE A 150 -14.82 4.30 -34.60
N LYS A 151 -14.38 3.04 -34.54
CA LYS A 151 -13.86 2.30 -35.71
C LYS A 151 -14.93 1.51 -36.46
N GLN A 152 -16.13 1.39 -35.90
CA GLN A 152 -17.31 0.76 -36.54
C GLN A 152 -18.11 1.82 -37.27
#